data_AF-A0A7K3YHC1-F1
#
_entry.id   AF-A0A7K3YHC1-F1
#
_cell.length_a   1.000
_cell.length_b   1.000
_cell.length_c   1.000
_cell.angle_alpha   90.00
_cell.angle_beta   90.00
_cell.angle_gamma   90.00
#
_symmetry.space_group_name_H-M   'P 1'
#
loop_
_entity.id
_entity.type
_entity.pdbx_description
1 polymer ?
#
loop_
_entity_poly.entity_id
_entity_poly.type
_entity_poly.pdbx_seq_one_letter_code
_entity_poly.pdbx_strand_id
1 'polypeptide(L)' 'LEIINFLGEKQPRIAKILDGVTVKVGSDEVTLTGIDKEKVGNTAANIEHATRITKRDPRVFQDGIYITERA' A
#
# COMPACT_ATOMS: atom_id res chain seq x y z
N LEU A 1 4.00 -1.15 7.16
CA LEU A 1 3.42 0.16 6.78
C LEU A 1 2.07 0.28 7.45
N GLU A 2 1.86 1.33 8.24
CA GLU A 2 0.58 1.58 8.92
C GLU A 2 -0.19 2.63 8.14
N ILE A 3 -1.45 2.32 7.83
CA ILE A 3 -2.37 3.18 7.09
C ILE A 3 -3.44 3.63 8.07
N ILE A 4 -3.40 4.90 8.45
CA ILE A 4 -4.33 5.51 9.38
C ILE A 4 -5.49 6.17 8.64
N ASN A 5 -6.66 6.22 9.27
CA ASN A 5 -7.84 6.94 8.78
C ASN A 5 -8.33 6.53 7.38
N PHE A 6 -8.08 5.28 6.95
CA PHE A 6 -8.57 4.77 5.67
C PHE A 6 -10.11 4.77 5.66
N LEU A 7 -10.74 5.50 4.76
CA LEU A 7 -12.21 5.60 4.66
C LEU A 7 -12.92 6.07 5.96
N GLY A 8 -12.20 6.75 6.86
CA GLY A 8 -12.70 7.14 8.18
C GLY A 8 -12.70 6.01 9.22
N GLU A 9 -11.98 4.90 8.98
CA GLU A 9 -11.79 3.84 9.96
C GLU A 9 -10.97 4.34 11.17
N LYS A 10 -11.43 3.98 12.38
CA LYS A 10 -10.69 4.26 13.63
C LYS A 10 -9.49 3.33 13.84
N GLN A 11 -9.52 2.15 13.22
CA GLN A 11 -8.47 1.15 13.35
C GLN A 11 -7.48 1.31 12.19
N PRO A 12 -6.16 1.37 12.47
CA PRO A 12 -5.16 1.41 11.42
C PRO A 12 -5.10 0.07 10.67
N ARG A 13 -4.87 0.12 9.37
CA ARG A 13 -4.55 -1.06 8.57
C ARG A 13 -3.04 -1.24 8.50
N ILE A 14 -2.59 -2.48 8.58
CA ILE A 14 -1.15 -2.79 8.59
C ILE A 14 -0.82 -3.64 7.36
N ALA A 15 0.08 -3.13 6.52
CA ALA A 15 0.65 -3.89 5.42
C ALA A 15 2.03 -4.44 5.81
N LYS A 16 2.23 -5.73 5.54
CA LYS A 16 3.47 -6.45 5.83
C LYS A 16 4.52 -6.14 4.75
N ILE A 17 5.66 -5.65 5.19
CA ILE A 17 6.84 -5.36 4.36
C ILE A 17 7.77 -6.57 4.44
N LEU A 18 8.31 -7.00 3.30
CA LEU A 18 9.28 -8.11 3.24
C LEU A 18 10.70 -7.63 3.57
N ASP A 19 11.51 -8.56 4.05
CA ASP A 19 12.87 -8.27 4.48
C ASP A 19 13.78 -7.90 3.29
N GLY A 20 14.53 -6.80 3.44
CA GLY A 20 15.36 -6.23 2.37
C GLY A 20 14.68 -5.18 1.48
N VAL A 21 13.44 -4.77 1.81
CA VAL A 21 12.73 -3.66 1.16
C VAL A 21 12.67 -2.46 2.10
N THR A 22 13.20 -1.32 1.64
CA THR A 22 13.10 -0.04 2.34
C THR A 22 11.89 0.72 1.83
N VAL A 23 11.12 1.29 2.75
CA VAL A 23 9.91 2.06 2.44
C VAL A 23 10.13 3.50 2.84
N LYS A 24 9.98 4.43 1.89
CA LYS A 24 9.95 5.86 2.16
C LYS A 24 8.52 6.35 1.97
N VAL A 25 7.97 6.94 3.03
CA VAL A 25 6.61 7.50 3.03
C VAL A 25 6.74 9.00 2.84
N GLY A 26 6.22 9.51 1.71
CA GLY A 26 5.99 10.92 1.47
C GLY A 26 4.58 11.34 1.89
N SER A 27 4.19 12.56 1.53
CA SER A 27 2.85 13.09 1.83
C SER A 27 1.76 12.38 1.01
N ASP A 28 2.00 12.23 -0.30
CA ASP A 28 1.04 11.64 -1.26
C ASP A 28 1.59 10.36 -1.93
N GLU A 29 2.91 10.15 -1.86
CA GLU A 29 3.59 9.07 -2.57
C GLU A 29 4.36 8.16 -1.61
N VAL A 30 4.38 6.86 -1.91
CA VAL A 30 5.15 5.87 -1.16
C VAL A 30 6.16 5.23 -2.11
N THR A 31 7.44 5.38 -1.81
CA THR A 31 8.53 4.81 -2.61
C THR A 31 9.04 3.53 -1.94
N LEU A 32 9.06 2.43 -2.69
CA LEU A 32 9.66 1.17 -2.28
C LEU A 32 10.99 0.99 -2.99
N THR A 33 12.06 0.80 -2.24
CA THR A 33 13.39 0.51 -2.78
C THR A 33 13.90 -0.82 -2.24
N GLY A 34 14.53 -1.62 -3.10
CA GLY A 34 15.08 -2.91 -2.70
C GLY A 34 15.98 -3.48 -3.79
N ILE A 35 16.84 -4.40 -3.38
CA ILE A 35 17.78 -5.09 -4.29
C ILE A 35 17.03 -6.15 -5.12
N ASP A 36 16.00 -6.75 -4.54
CA ASP A 36 15.23 -7.86 -5.11
C ASP A 36 13.86 -7.37 -5.63
N LYS A 37 13.64 -7.47 -6.94
CA LYS A 37 12.43 -7.01 -7.61
C LYS A 37 11.18 -7.81 -7.21
N GLU A 38 11.31 -9.10 -6.91
CA GLU A 38 10.17 -9.92 -6.48
C GLU A 38 9.72 -9.52 -5.08
N LYS A 39 10.66 -9.28 -4.16
CA LYS A 39 10.33 -8.82 -2.81
C LYS A 39 9.71 -7.43 -2.80
N VAL A 40 10.22 -6.51 -3.63
CA VAL A 40 9.64 -5.17 -3.81
C VAL A 40 8.23 -5.28 -4.39
N GLY A 41 8.04 -6.08 -5.45
CA GLY A 41 6.73 -6.31 -6.07
C GLY A 41 5.71 -6.91 -5.12
N ASN A 42 6.09 -7.95 -4.36
CA ASN A 42 5.23 -8.56 -3.35
C ASN A 42 4.87 -7.58 -2.22
N THR A 43 5.82 -6.74 -1.81
CA THR A 43 5.54 -5.69 -0.82
C THR A 43 4.57 -4.65 -1.34
N ALA A 44 4.72 -4.21 -2.60
CA ALA A 44 3.79 -3.30 -3.26
C ALA A 44 2.38 -3.89 -3.34
N ALA A 45 2.27 -5.15 -3.76
CA ALA A 45 1.00 -5.87 -3.82
C ALA A 45 0.35 -5.99 -2.44
N ASN A 46 1.11 -6.29 -1.39
CA ASN A 46 0.58 -6.37 -0.02
C ASN A 46 -0.03 -5.05 0.44
N ILE A 47 0.57 -3.91 0.08
CA ILE A 47 0.06 -2.57 0.42
C ILE A 47 -1.27 -2.30 -0.29
N GLU A 48 -1.33 -2.56 -1.60
CA GLU A 48 -2.56 -2.39 -2.38
C GLU A 48 -3.69 -3.29 -1.84
N HIS A 49 -3.39 -4.56 -1.59
CA HIS A 49 -4.32 -5.52 -1.01
C HIS A 49 -4.81 -5.10 0.38
N ALA A 50 -3.95 -4.51 1.22
CA ALA A 50 -4.36 -4.01 2.54
C ALA A 50 -5.38 -2.87 2.42
N THR A 51 -5.30 -2.05 1.36
CA THR A 51 -6.27 -0.98 1.08
C THR A 51 -7.48 -1.41 0.25
N ARG A 52 -7.58 -2.68 -0.15
CA ARG A 52 -8.68 -3.13 -0.99
C ARG A 52 -10.03 -3.03 -0.28
N ILE A 53 -11.00 -2.42 -0.95
CA ILE A 53 -12.37 -2.27 -0.48
C ILE A 53 -13.21 -3.45 -1.01
N THR A 54 -13.83 -4.21 -0.11
CA THR A 54 -14.65 -5.39 -0.48
C THR A 54 -16.15 -5.20 -0.25
N LYS A 55 -16.56 -4.31 0.67
CA LYS A 55 -17.96 -4.14 1.10
C LYS A 55 -18.66 -2.89 0.54
N ARG A 56 -18.01 -2.16 -0.38
CA ARG A 56 -18.56 -0.96 -1.04
C ARG A 56 -18.25 -0.98 -2.52
N ASP A 57 -18.96 -0.15 -3.27
CA ASP A 57 -18.75 -0.01 -4.71
C ASP A 57 -17.41 0.71 -4.99
N PRO A 58 -16.44 0.05 -5.65
CA PRO A 58 -15.13 0.65 -5.94
C PRO A 58 -15.19 1.79 -6.97
N ARG A 59 -16.30 1.96 -7.69
CA ARG A 59 -16.47 3.07 -8.65
C ARG A 59 -16.73 4.40 -7.96
N VAL A 60 -17.31 4.34 -6.76
CA VAL A 60 -17.61 5.52 -5.94
C VAL A 60 -16.51 5.75 -4.91
N PHE A 61 -16.00 4.68 -4.31
CA PHE A 61 -14.94 4.74 -3.31
C PHE A 61 -13.62 4.29 -3.94
N GLN A 62 -12.82 5.27 -4.35
CA GLN A 62 -11.52 5.07 -5.00
C GLN A 62 -10.35 5.30 -4.04
N ASP A 63 -10.61 5.50 -2.75
CA ASP A 63 -9.56 5.57 -1.73
C ASP A 63 -8.76 4.26 -1.72
N GLY A 64 -7.46 4.37 -1.95
CA GLY A 64 -6.56 3.23 -2.06
C GLY A 64 -5.14 3.68 -2.35
N ILE A 65 -4.18 2.79 -2.09
CA ILE A 65 -2.79 2.97 -2.51
C ILE A 65 -2.58 2.11 -3.75
N TYR A 66 -2.18 2.73 -4.85
CA TYR A 66 -2.03 2.07 -6.15
C TYR A 66 -0.58 2.15 -6.63
N ILE A 67 -0.19 1.16 -7.44
CA ILE A 67 1.12 1.16 -8.08
C ILE A 67 1.08 2.11 -9.29
N THR A 68 1.74 3.26 -9.18
CA THR A 68 1.79 4.28 -10.24
C THR A 68 2.89 4.02 -11.26
N GLU A 69 4.08 3.64 -10.79
CA GLU A 69 5.25 3.40 -11.63
C GLU A 69 5.90 2.03 -11.31
N ARG A 70 6.44 1.37 -12.34
CA ARG A 70 7.21 0.14 -12.21
C ARG A 70 8.52 0.30 -13.00
N ALA A 71 9.64 0.28 -12.29
CA ALA A 71 10.98 0.22 -12.88
C ALA A 71 11.47 -1.24 -12.99
#